data_AF-A0A1S2KKX0-F1
#
_entry.id   AF-A0A1S2KKX0-F1
#
_cell.length_a   1.000
_cell.length_b   1.000
_cell.length_c   1.000
_cell.angle_alpha   90.00
_cell.angle_beta   90.00
_cell.angle_gamma   90.00
#
_symmetry.space_group_name_H-M   'P 1'
#
loop_
_entity.id
_entity.type
_entity.pdbx_description
1 polymer ?
#
loop_
_entity_poly.entity_id
_entity_poly.type
_entity_poly.pdbx_seq_one_letter_code
_entity_poly.pdbx_strand_id
1 'polypeptide(L)'
;MSMRLSTVILPVRRWHEGGRDQWTRAEELGFHAAYTYDHLSWRSFRDGPWFGAIPTLTAAAAATRSMRLGTLVTSVKPRSHITR
;
A
#
# COMPACT_ATOMS: atom_id res chain seq x y z
N MET A 1 16.40 -23.51 1.20
CA MET A 1 15.45 -22.42 0.90
C MET A 1 16.08 -21.11 1.32
N SER A 2 16.15 -20.11 0.44
CA SER A 2 16.63 -18.77 0.83
C SER A 2 15.49 -17.97 1.45
N MET A 3 15.77 -17.26 2.54
CA MET A 3 14.79 -16.43 3.25
C MET A 3 14.47 -15.17 2.44
N ARG A 4 13.18 -14.79 2.41
CA ARG A 4 12.71 -13.59 1.71
C ARG A 4 12.01 -12.68 2.71
N LEU A 5 12.48 -11.43 2.79
CA LEU A 5 11.88 -10.41 3.64
C LEU A 5 10.94 -9.54 2.81
N SER A 6 9.76 -9.25 3.35
CA SER A 6 8.74 -8.38 2.75
C SER A 6 8.27 -7.35 3.77
N THR A 7 7.62 -6.29 3.32
CA THR A 7 7.17 -5.19 4.19
C THR A 7 5.71 -4.82 3.98
N VAL A 8 5.12 -4.14 4.97
CA VAL A 8 3.80 -3.51 4.88
C VAL A 8 3.96 -2.01 5.01
N ILE A 9 3.39 -1.26 4.08
CA ILE A 9 3.38 0.19 4.06
C ILE A 9 1.93 0.66 4.27
N LEU A 10 1.71 1.42 5.34
CA LEU A 10 0.39 1.92 5.69
C LEU A 10 -0.04 3.06 4.74
N PRO A 11 -1.29 3.08 4.26
CA PRO A 11 -1.76 4.07 3.31
C PRO A 11 -2.21 5.35 4.04
N VAL A 12 -1.34 5.90 4.89
CA VAL A 12 -1.66 7.03 5.80
C VAL A 12 -0.94 8.32 5.44
N ARG A 13 -0.07 8.30 4.43
CA ARG A 13 0.64 9.49 3.92
C ARG A 13 0.13 9.86 2.55
N ARG A 14 -0.03 11.16 2.29
CA ARG A 14 -0.30 11.64 0.93
C ARG A 14 0.87 11.24 0.04
N TRP A 15 0.58 10.95 -1.22
CA TRP A 15 1.59 10.48 -2.18
C TRP A 15 2.80 11.42 -2.28
N HIS A 16 2.55 12.73 -2.36
CA HIS A 16 3.57 13.77 -2.46
C HIS A 16 4.18 14.19 -1.11
N GLU A 17 3.66 13.70 0.02
CA GLU A 17 4.16 13.99 1.38
C GLU A 17 4.89 12.77 1.96
N GLY A 18 5.75 12.15 1.14
CA GLY A 18 6.58 11.00 1.51
C GLY A 18 5.93 9.63 1.32
N GLY A 19 4.68 9.56 0.85
CA GLY A 19 4.07 8.28 0.45
C GLY A 19 4.89 7.59 -0.65
N ARG A 20 5.22 8.33 -1.72
CA ARG A 20 6.08 7.84 -2.82
C ARG A 20 7.42 7.32 -2.31
N ASP A 21 8.08 8.11 -1.46
CA ASP A 21 9.42 7.80 -0.97
C ASP A 21 9.45 6.49 -0.17
N GLN A 22 8.39 6.20 0.61
CA GLN A 22 8.30 4.92 1.33
C GLN A 22 8.27 3.71 0.39
N TRP A 23 7.52 3.79 -0.72
CA TRP A 23 7.42 2.69 -1.68
C TRP A 23 8.70 2.51 -2.49
N THR A 24 9.28 3.60 -3.00
CA THR A 24 10.56 3.54 -3.72
C THR A 24 11.68 3.06 -2.79
N ARG A 25 11.71 3.53 -1.54
CA ARG A 25 12.72 3.10 -0.57
C ARG A 25 12.61 1.62 -0.21
N ALA A 26 11.40 1.06 -0.17
CA ALA A 26 11.24 -0.38 0.05
C ALA A 26 11.84 -1.21 -1.10
N GLU A 27 11.72 -0.77 -2.35
CA GLU A 27 12.39 -1.43 -3.48
C GLU A 27 13.91 -1.28 -3.40
N GLU A 28 14.43 -0.09 -3.10
CA GLU A 28 15.87 0.15 -2.93
C GLU A 28 16.51 -0.69 -1.82
N LEU A 29 15.76 -0.94 -0.75
CA LEU A 29 16.17 -1.79 0.36
C LEU A 29 16.14 -3.30 0.02
N GLY A 30 15.63 -3.67 -1.15
CA GLY A 30 15.62 -5.05 -1.64
C GLY A 30 14.53 -5.92 -1.03
N PHE A 31 13.43 -5.34 -0.54
CA PHE A 31 12.29 -6.14 -0.09
C PHE A 31 11.73 -6.98 -1.25
N HIS A 32 11.39 -8.23 -0.95
CA HIS A 32 10.88 -9.16 -1.95
C HIS A 32 9.49 -8.75 -2.45
N ALA A 33 8.66 -8.25 -1.53
CA ALA A 33 7.34 -7.71 -1.80
C ALA A 33 7.02 -6.59 -0.79
N ALA A 34 6.17 -5.65 -1.22
CA ALA A 34 5.55 -4.67 -0.36
C ALA A 34 4.03 -4.78 -0.44
N TYR A 35 3.39 -4.63 0.71
CA TYR A 35 1.94 -4.74 0.83
C TYR A 35 1.31 -3.50 1.45
N THR A 36 0.01 -3.32 1.24
CA THR A 36 -0.81 -2.38 2.01
C THR A 36 -2.11 -3.05 2.48
N TYR A 37 -2.87 -2.39 3.34
CA TYR A 37 -4.15 -2.89 3.83
C TYR A 37 -5.31 -2.33 3.00
N ASP A 38 -6.27 -3.19 2.67
CA ASP A 38 -7.52 -2.81 1.97
C ASP A 38 -8.68 -2.43 2.92
N HIS A 39 -8.40 -2.37 4.23
CA HIS A 39 -9.40 -1.89 5.19
C HIS A 39 -9.70 -0.39 4.97
N LEU A 40 -10.84 0.08 5.46
CA LEU A 40 -11.23 1.49 5.32
C LEU A 40 -10.60 2.41 6.39
N SER A 41 -10.12 1.83 7.50
CA SER A 41 -9.38 2.52 8.55
C SER A 41 -8.85 1.51 9.58
N TRP A 42 -7.85 1.94 10.35
CA TRP A 42 -7.41 1.28 11.58
C TRP A 42 -7.63 2.24 12.75
N ARG A 43 -8.02 1.75 13.94
CA ARG A 43 -8.45 2.60 15.08
C ARG A 43 -7.47 3.74 15.41
N SER A 44 -6.17 3.45 15.43
CA SER A 44 -5.11 4.42 15.72
C SER A 44 -4.94 5.53 14.66
N PHE A 45 -5.56 5.39 13.48
CA PHE A 45 -5.50 6.34 12.37
C PHE A 45 -6.88 6.88 11.98
N ARG A 46 -7.88 6.75 12.87
CA ARG A 46 -9.27 7.18 12.62
C ARG A 46 -9.36 8.62 12.12
N ASP A 47 -8.61 9.52 12.73
CA ASP A 47 -8.71 10.97 12.50
C ASP A 47 -7.74 11.46 11.41
N GLY A 48 -6.99 10.53 10.80
CA GLY A 48 -6.04 10.80 9.74
C GLY A 48 -6.49 10.26 8.38
N PRO A 49 -5.78 10.62 7.30
CA PRO A 49 -6.08 10.07 5.99
C PRO A 49 -5.83 8.55 5.97
N TRP A 50 -6.72 7.85 5.28
CA TRP A 50 -6.55 6.44 4.96
C TRP A 50 -6.89 6.23 3.48
N PHE A 51 -5.86 6.07 2.65
CA PHE A 51 -6.01 5.96 1.21
C PHE A 51 -6.42 4.53 0.82
N GLY A 52 -7.25 4.42 -0.22
CA GLY A 52 -7.67 3.11 -0.72
C GLY A 52 -6.49 2.28 -1.23
N ALA A 53 -6.53 0.96 -1.00
CA ALA A 53 -5.44 0.07 -1.40
C ALA A 53 -5.22 0.05 -2.91
N ILE A 54 -6.27 0.02 -3.74
CA ILE A 54 -6.13 -0.02 -5.20
C ILE A 54 -5.41 1.23 -5.74
N PRO A 55 -5.85 2.49 -5.47
CA PRO A 55 -5.10 3.66 -5.89
C PRO A 55 -3.66 3.70 -5.35
N THR A 56 -3.46 3.27 -4.10
CA THR A 56 -2.12 3.22 -3.49
C THR A 56 -1.20 2.26 -4.22
N LEU A 57 -1.67 1.04 -4.52
CA LEU A 57 -0.90 0.03 -5.23
C LEU A 57 -0.69 0.41 -6.70
N THR A 58 -1.65 1.07 -7.34
CA THR A 58 -1.47 1.63 -8.69
C THR A 58 -0.36 2.69 -8.72
N ALA A 59 -0.36 3.61 -7.75
CA ALA A 59 0.69 4.63 -7.64
C ALA A 59 2.07 3.98 -7.35
N ALA A 60 2.12 3.00 -6.45
CA ALA A 60 3.32 2.22 -6.17
C ALA A 60 3.86 1.51 -7.42
N ALA A 61 2.98 0.84 -8.18
CA ALA A 61 3.34 0.16 -9.42
C ALA A 61 3.96 1.10 -10.46
N ALA A 62 3.51 2.37 -10.51
CA ALA A 62 4.08 3.38 -11.39
C ALA A 62 5.44 3.93 -10.91
N ALA A 63 5.78 3.77 -9.63
CA ALA A 63 6.99 4.31 -9.02
C ALA A 63 8.09 3.28 -8.75
N THR A 64 7.78 1.97 -8.83
CA THR A 64 8.71 0.86 -8.64
C THR A 64 8.82 0.02 -9.91
N ARG A 65 9.88 -0.81 -10.05
CA ARG A 65 10.16 -1.54 -11.29
C ARG A 65 9.92 -3.04 -11.23
N SER A 66 10.24 -3.69 -10.11
CA SER A 66 10.28 -5.16 -10.01
C SER A 66 9.83 -5.72 -8.67
N MET A 67 9.75 -4.90 -7.62
CA MET A 67 9.19 -5.31 -6.33
C MET A 67 7.74 -5.76 -6.49
N ARG A 68 7.38 -6.92 -5.92
CA ARG A 68 5.99 -7.40 -5.95
C ARG A 68 5.10 -6.53 -5.05
N LEU A 69 3.90 -6.23 -5.53
CA LEU A 69 2.94 -5.37 -4.83
C LEU A 69 1.64 -6.15 -4.55
N GLY A 70 1.02 -5.91 -3.41
CA GLY A 70 -0.27 -6.54 -3.11
C GLY A 70 -0.93 -6.04 -1.83
N THR A 71 -2.03 -6.69 -1.46
CA THR A 71 -2.72 -6.48 -0.20
C THR A 71 -2.30 -7.53 0.82
N LEU A 72 -1.93 -7.11 2.03
CA LEU A 72 -1.75 -8.05 3.15
C LEU A 72 -3.07 -8.09 3.90
N VAL A 73 -3.96 -9.01 3.51
CA VAL A 73 -5.40 -9.04 3.82
C VAL A 73 -6.20 -8.20 2.83
N THR A 74 -6.91 -8.89 1.93
CA THR A 74 -7.94 -8.31 1.07
C THR A 74 -9.25 -8.32 1.83
N SER A 75 -9.89 -7.16 1.98
CA SER A 75 -11.21 -7.09 2.58
C SER A 75 -12.24 -7.48 1.52
N VAL A 76 -13.02 -8.54 1.74
CA VAL A 76 -14.21 -8.82 0.91
C VAL A 76 -15.35 -7.91 1.39
N LYS A 77 -15.19 -6.59 1.21
CA LYS A 77 -16.33 -5.65 1.36
C LYS A 77 -16.93 -5.46 -0.03
N PRO A 78 -18.28 -5.51 -0.17
CA PRO A 78 -18.90 -5.16 -1.44
C PRO A 78 -18.47 -3.74 -1.79
N ARG A 79 -17.86 -3.58 -2.97
CA ARG A 79 -17.62 -2.26 -3.54
C ARG A 79 -19.00 -1.68 -3.86
N SER A 80 -19.46 -0.67 -3.12
CA SER A 80 -20.66 0.04 -3.55
C SER A 80 -20.34 0.71 -4.89
N HIS A 81 -21.15 0.47 -5.91
CA HIS A 81 -21.11 1.27 -7.12
C HIS A 81 -21.49 2.70 -6.74
N ILE A 82 -20.50 3.55 -6.53
CA ILE A 82 -20.70 5.00 -6.54
C ILE A 82 -19.80 5.53 -7.64
N THR A 83 -20.41 5.67 -8.81
CA THR A 83 -19.96 6.58 -9.85
C THR A 83 -21.18 7.41 -10.24
N ARG A 84 -21.12 8.70 -9.85
CA ARG A 84 -22.11 9.80 -9.97
C ARG A 84 -23.21 9.85 -8.93
#